data_AF-A0A858ZXL3-F1
#
_entry.id   AF-A0A858ZXL3-F1
#
_cell.length_a   1.000
_cell.length_b   1.000
_cell.length_c   1.000
_cell.angle_alpha   90.00
_cell.angle_beta   90.00
_cell.angle_gamma   90.00
#
_symmetry.space_group_name_H-M   'P 1'
#
loop_
_entity.id
_entity.type
_entity.pdbx_description
1 polymer ?
#
loop_
_entity_poly.entity_id
_entity_poly.type
_entity_poly.pdbx_seq_one_letter_code
_entity_poly.pdbx_strand_id
1 'polypeptide(L)'
;MRPDLAPLAALALALPFVFGFTESPYANFWPLMASGACAWLIAALAWWRAWRADGVGLARCLAAGLLLAALAGGAIGLVQFFGGDMGWAPWVHASTPGQAIGNLRQRNQQATLLALGAWALLWWVARLQAYGEGLPAQQPGVRRLWPLLLAALVPWALVLLAVAGAATASRTGALQWLLILGMLLLWRRSSGALALAVGGLGLLVYLLAAWGLPQLLLQWTGVRMEGLFLRLADASHPCASRLVLWSNVLQLIALRPWTGWGWGELDYAHYITPFEGERFCMLLDNAHSLPLQLAVELGLPVALLLCALLLWAVLRARPWRETAAPRQLAWGVLAIVGVHSLLEFPLWYGPFQLATALAALVLVAPWAAARGARWRPAARALAAAALLAAPVLGLALVRDYGRMSALYRPVADRPEALRALAAAELARRVRFFQASAQFAVLTTTAVTPANARQMHDMASRLLHFSPEPRVIEKLIASARLLGLEGEAALHADRYRRAYPGDFARWQGGGQASGEPLAQ
;
A
#
# COMPACT_ATOMS: atom_id res chain seq x y z
N MET A 1 -38.46 -1.68 -12.57
CA MET A 1 -37.03 -1.83 -12.96
C MET A 1 -36.20 -1.84 -11.68
N ARG A 2 -35.32 -2.83 -11.46
CA ARG A 2 -34.37 -2.75 -10.33
C ARG A 2 -33.35 -1.65 -10.66
N PRO A 3 -33.02 -0.73 -9.72
CA PRO A 3 -31.99 0.28 -9.96
C PRO A 3 -30.64 -0.40 -10.22
N ASP A 4 -29.92 0.02 -11.26
CA ASP A 4 -28.55 -0.42 -11.50
C ASP A 4 -27.62 0.33 -10.54
N LEU A 5 -27.10 -0.37 -9.53
CA LEU A 5 -26.24 0.21 -8.50
C LEU A 5 -24.76 0.24 -8.91
N ALA A 6 -24.46 0.20 -10.22
CA ALA A 6 -23.09 0.37 -10.74
C ALA A 6 -22.36 1.63 -10.23
N PRO A 7 -23.00 2.82 -10.07
CA PRO A 7 -22.32 3.99 -9.50
C PRO A 7 -21.88 3.77 -8.06
N LEU A 8 -22.67 3.04 -7.26
CA LEU A 8 -22.32 2.71 -5.87
C LEU A 8 -21.12 1.76 -5.81
N ALA A 9 -21.03 0.79 -6.72
CA ALA A 9 -19.86 -0.09 -6.81
C ALA A 9 -18.59 0.70 -7.20
N ALA A 10 -18.69 1.66 -8.12
CA ALA A 10 -17.58 2.53 -8.50
C ALA A 10 -17.15 3.45 -7.33
N LEU A 11 -18.10 4.00 -6.58
CA LEU A 11 -17.84 4.78 -5.36
C LEU A 11 -17.17 3.93 -4.28
N ALA A 12 -17.62 2.69 -4.08
CA ALA A 12 -17.02 1.75 -3.14
C ALA A 12 -15.58 1.40 -3.54
N LEU A 13 -15.27 1.32 -4.83
CA LEU A 13 -13.88 1.17 -5.27
C LEU A 13 -13.05 2.44 -5.05
N ALA A 14 -13.65 3.62 -5.21
CA ALA A 14 -12.93 4.88 -5.10
C ALA A 14 -12.61 5.28 -3.66
N LEU A 15 -13.58 5.09 -2.76
CA LEU A 15 -13.54 5.57 -1.37
C LEU A 15 -12.27 5.15 -0.60
N PRO A 16 -11.79 3.88 -0.68
CA PRO A 16 -10.59 3.45 0.03
C PRO A 16 -9.31 4.23 -0.32
N PHE A 17 -9.20 4.76 -1.53
CA PHE A 17 -8.04 5.54 -1.96
C PHE A 17 -8.02 6.96 -1.40
N VAL A 18 -9.19 7.49 -1.05
CA VAL A 18 -9.35 8.85 -0.50
C VAL A 18 -9.80 8.83 0.96
N PHE A 19 -9.69 7.68 1.63
CA PHE A 19 -10.06 7.54 3.03
C PHE A 19 -9.00 8.16 3.94
N GLY A 20 -9.33 9.28 4.61
CA GLY A 20 -8.38 10.06 5.41
C GLY A 20 -8.25 9.67 6.89
N PHE A 21 -9.21 8.92 7.45
CA PHE A 21 -9.22 8.62 8.87
C PHE A 21 -8.19 7.55 9.24
N THR A 22 -7.34 7.86 10.20
CA THR A 22 -6.30 6.96 10.71
C THR A 22 -6.16 7.14 12.21
N GLU A 23 -5.68 6.12 12.90
CA GLU A 23 -5.53 6.15 14.35
C GLU A 23 -4.26 5.38 14.76
N SER A 24 -3.59 5.85 15.81
CA SER A 24 -2.46 5.16 16.40
C SER A 24 -2.92 3.92 17.21
N PRO A 25 -2.07 2.88 17.35
CA PRO A 25 -0.69 2.78 16.83
C PRO A 25 -0.60 2.31 15.37
N TYR A 26 -1.68 1.77 14.79
CA TYR A 26 -1.68 1.32 13.39
C TYR A 26 -2.45 2.25 12.48
N ALA A 27 -1.73 3.18 11.87
CA ALA A 27 -2.31 4.16 10.96
C ALA A 27 -2.96 3.53 9.71
N ASN A 28 -2.68 2.24 9.40
CA ASN A 28 -3.31 1.52 8.29
C ASN A 28 -4.54 0.68 8.68
N PHE A 29 -4.87 0.55 9.98
CA PHE A 29 -5.99 -0.29 10.42
C PHE A 29 -7.34 0.17 9.84
N TRP A 30 -7.69 1.45 10.04
CA TRP A 30 -8.94 2.00 9.54
C TRP A 30 -9.02 2.04 8.01
N PRO A 31 -7.97 2.44 7.27
CA PRO A 31 -7.94 2.29 5.81
C PRO A 31 -8.16 0.86 5.32
N LEU A 32 -7.56 -0.14 5.98
CA LEU A 32 -7.78 -1.55 5.66
C LEU A 32 -9.23 -1.96 5.93
N MET A 33 -9.81 -1.52 7.05
CA MET A 33 -11.20 -1.83 7.38
C MET A 33 -12.20 -1.18 6.43
N ALA A 34 -11.96 0.07 6.02
CA ALA A 34 -12.75 0.75 4.99
C ALA A 34 -12.66 0.03 3.64
N SER A 35 -11.46 -0.43 3.27
CA SER A 35 -11.24 -1.24 2.06
C SER A 35 -12.00 -2.56 2.11
N GLY A 36 -11.95 -3.26 3.24
CA GLY A 36 -12.68 -4.51 3.47
C GLY A 36 -14.20 -4.33 3.42
N ALA A 37 -14.72 -3.26 4.03
CA ALA A 37 -16.15 -2.91 3.96
C ALA A 37 -16.59 -2.58 2.53
N CYS A 38 -15.78 -1.87 1.77
CA CYS A 38 -16.03 -1.57 0.36
C CYS A 38 -15.99 -2.82 -0.52
N ALA A 39 -15.00 -3.70 -0.30
CA ALA A 39 -14.91 -4.99 -0.98
C ALA A 39 -16.15 -5.87 -0.70
N TRP A 40 -16.58 -5.91 0.56
CA TRP A 40 -17.81 -6.60 0.98
C TRP A 40 -19.05 -6.00 0.29
N LEU A 41 -19.18 -4.67 0.24
CA LEU A 41 -20.29 -4.00 -0.43
C LEU A 41 -20.34 -4.35 -1.92
N ILE A 42 -19.20 -4.30 -2.63
CA ILE A 42 -19.12 -4.67 -4.04
C ILE A 42 -19.55 -6.14 -4.24
N ALA A 43 -19.08 -7.04 -3.37
CA ALA A 43 -19.46 -8.45 -3.41
C ALA A 43 -20.95 -8.66 -3.12
N ALA A 44 -21.54 -7.93 -2.18
CA ALA A 44 -22.96 -7.98 -1.83
C ALA A 44 -23.84 -7.46 -2.99
N LEU A 45 -23.46 -6.36 -3.62
CA LEU A 45 -24.14 -5.81 -4.80
C LEU A 45 -24.14 -6.79 -5.98
N ALA A 46 -23.01 -7.49 -6.19
CA ALA A 46 -22.91 -8.55 -7.19
C ALA A 46 -23.77 -9.77 -6.83
N TRP A 47 -23.75 -10.20 -5.55
CA TRP A 47 -24.51 -11.35 -5.04
C TRP A 47 -26.02 -11.18 -5.21
N TRP A 48 -26.56 -10.01 -4.83
CA TRP A 48 -27.99 -9.70 -4.96
C TRP A 48 -28.41 -9.32 -6.39
N ARG A 49 -27.48 -9.38 -7.35
CA ARG A 49 -27.71 -9.00 -8.76
C ARG A 49 -28.21 -7.56 -8.90
N ALA A 50 -27.85 -6.71 -7.94
CA ALA A 50 -28.09 -5.26 -7.98
C ALA A 50 -27.07 -4.55 -8.88
N TRP A 51 -26.01 -5.25 -9.26
CA TRP A 51 -25.02 -4.84 -10.25
C TRP A 51 -24.64 -6.04 -11.15
N ARG A 52 -24.48 -5.81 -12.47
CA ARG A 52 -24.04 -6.83 -13.42
C ARG A 52 -22.51 -6.93 -13.42
N ALA A 53 -21.98 -7.81 -12.57
CA ALA A 53 -20.56 -8.16 -12.51
C ALA A 53 -20.11 -9.11 -13.64
N ASP A 54 -20.46 -8.80 -14.90
CA ASP A 54 -19.84 -9.45 -16.07
C ASP A 54 -18.49 -8.78 -16.41
N GLY A 55 -17.70 -9.36 -17.33
CA GLY A 55 -16.36 -8.85 -17.63
C GLY A 55 -16.33 -7.38 -18.09
N VAL A 56 -17.40 -6.88 -18.72
CA VAL A 56 -17.49 -5.49 -19.18
C VAL A 56 -17.96 -4.56 -18.06
N GLY A 57 -18.96 -4.99 -17.28
CA GLY A 57 -19.47 -4.26 -16.11
C GLY A 57 -18.41 -4.09 -15.03
N LEU A 58 -17.66 -5.16 -14.73
CA LEU A 58 -16.50 -5.14 -13.84
C LEU A 58 -15.45 -4.12 -14.32
N ALA A 59 -15.07 -4.17 -15.60
CA ALA A 59 -14.06 -3.25 -16.15
C ALA A 59 -14.53 -1.79 -16.13
N ARG A 60 -15.81 -1.51 -16.43
CA ARG A 60 -16.37 -0.16 -16.33
C ARG A 60 -16.36 0.37 -14.89
N CYS A 61 -16.74 -0.47 -13.93
CA CYS A 61 -16.68 -0.13 -12.51
C CYS A 61 -15.24 0.13 -12.06
N LEU A 62 -14.30 -0.73 -12.47
CA LEU A 62 -12.87 -0.59 -12.19
C LEU A 62 -12.34 0.74 -12.74
N ALA A 63 -12.57 1.03 -14.01
CA ALA A 63 -12.12 2.28 -14.64
C ALA A 63 -12.77 3.51 -14.00
N ALA A 64 -14.08 3.49 -13.75
CA ALA A 64 -14.79 4.63 -13.15
C ALA A 64 -14.33 4.89 -11.71
N GLY A 65 -14.19 3.86 -10.88
CA GLY A 65 -13.75 4.00 -9.49
C GLY A 65 -12.30 4.47 -9.39
N LEU A 66 -11.39 3.91 -10.21
CA LEU A 66 -10.00 4.36 -10.24
C LEU A 66 -9.85 5.80 -10.73
N LEU A 67 -10.59 6.18 -11.79
CA LEU A 67 -10.59 7.54 -12.29
C LEU A 67 -11.13 8.52 -11.23
N LEU A 68 -12.26 8.21 -10.60
CA LEU A 68 -12.83 9.04 -9.55
C LEU A 68 -11.88 9.21 -8.36
N ALA A 69 -11.29 8.12 -7.89
CA ALA A 69 -10.30 8.15 -6.82
C ALA A 69 -9.09 8.99 -7.18
N ALA A 70 -8.58 8.86 -8.39
CA ALA A 70 -7.39 9.58 -8.84
C ALA A 70 -7.65 11.08 -9.03
N LEU A 71 -8.84 11.46 -9.50
CA LEU A 71 -9.23 12.88 -9.61
C LEU A 71 -9.38 13.51 -8.21
N ALA A 72 -10.07 12.84 -7.29
CA ALA A 72 -10.22 13.30 -5.92
C ALA A 72 -8.88 13.34 -5.18
N GLY A 73 -8.09 12.27 -5.28
CA GLY A 73 -6.75 12.18 -4.71
C GLY A 73 -5.79 13.21 -5.32
N GLY A 74 -5.89 13.49 -6.63
CA GLY A 74 -5.09 14.51 -7.31
C GLY A 74 -5.41 15.91 -6.80
N ALA A 75 -6.69 16.24 -6.65
CA ALA A 75 -7.11 17.50 -6.02
C ALA A 75 -6.59 17.62 -4.58
N ILE A 76 -6.77 16.60 -3.75
CA ILE A 76 -6.23 16.57 -2.37
C ILE A 76 -4.71 16.77 -2.39
N GLY A 77 -3.99 16.05 -3.26
CA GLY A 77 -2.55 16.14 -3.37
C GLY A 77 -2.05 17.53 -3.76
N LEU A 78 -2.74 18.23 -4.66
CA LEU A 78 -2.38 19.60 -5.04
C LEU A 78 -2.69 20.62 -3.92
N VAL A 79 -3.79 20.44 -3.20
CA VAL A 79 -4.10 21.25 -2.01
C VAL A 79 -3.00 21.09 -0.96
N GLN A 80 -2.60 19.86 -0.67
CA GLN A 80 -1.48 19.56 0.25
C GLN A 80 -0.16 20.14 -0.26
N PHE A 81 0.11 20.06 -1.56
CA PHE A 81 1.34 20.55 -2.16
C PHE A 81 1.54 22.05 -1.93
N PHE A 82 0.50 22.86 -2.14
CA PHE A 82 0.63 24.32 -2.01
C PHE A 82 0.33 24.85 -0.61
N GLY A 83 -0.63 24.25 0.10
CA GLY A 83 -1.07 24.77 1.39
C GLY A 83 -0.72 23.92 2.61
N GLY A 84 -0.16 22.72 2.44
CA GLY A 84 0.17 21.84 3.56
C GLY A 84 -1.07 21.33 4.28
N ASP A 85 -1.17 21.62 5.58
CA ASP A 85 -2.31 21.25 6.42
C ASP A 85 -3.38 22.35 6.41
N MET A 86 -4.55 22.02 5.85
CA MET A 86 -5.71 22.90 5.79
C MET A 86 -6.63 22.79 7.02
N GLY A 87 -6.29 21.98 8.01
CA GLY A 87 -7.13 21.74 9.19
C GLY A 87 -8.39 20.90 8.87
N TRP A 88 -8.36 20.12 7.79
CA TRP A 88 -9.48 19.30 7.33
C TRP A 88 -9.41 17.86 7.85
N ALA A 89 -8.66 17.62 8.92
CA ALA A 89 -8.65 16.33 9.58
C ALA A 89 -10.05 16.00 10.14
N PRO A 90 -10.51 14.74 10.06
CA PRO A 90 -9.79 13.57 9.54
C PRO A 90 -10.05 13.29 8.04
N TRP A 91 -10.77 14.16 7.32
CA TRP A 91 -11.16 13.88 5.93
C TRP A 91 -10.00 14.02 4.95
N VAL A 92 -9.09 14.95 5.20
CA VAL A 92 -7.81 15.09 4.49
C VAL A 92 -6.67 14.96 5.48
N HIS A 93 -5.70 14.09 5.14
CA HIS A 93 -4.51 13.93 5.95
C HIS A 93 -3.65 15.20 5.89
N ALA A 94 -3.18 15.64 7.06
CA ALA A 94 -2.26 16.76 7.18
C ALA A 94 -0.97 16.49 6.39
N SER A 95 -0.41 17.52 5.77
CA SER A 95 0.82 17.44 4.99
C SER A 95 1.62 18.73 5.16
N THR A 96 2.84 18.76 4.67
CA THR A 96 3.64 19.98 4.59
C THR A 96 3.69 20.50 3.15
N PRO A 97 3.82 21.83 2.94
CA PRO A 97 3.99 22.36 1.59
C PRO A 97 5.15 21.69 0.84
N GLY A 98 4.95 21.42 -0.45
CA GLY A 98 5.83 20.62 -1.30
C GLY A 98 5.60 19.12 -1.23
N GLN A 99 4.64 18.63 -0.44
CA GLN A 99 4.32 17.20 -0.36
C GLN A 99 2.88 16.91 -0.84
N ALA A 100 2.77 16.30 -2.02
CA ALA A 100 1.52 15.75 -2.54
C ALA A 100 1.41 14.24 -2.23
N ILE A 101 0.97 13.89 -1.03
CA ILE A 101 0.91 12.49 -0.55
C ILE A 101 -0.50 11.89 -0.54
N GLY A 102 -1.52 12.71 -0.78
CA GLY A 102 -2.93 12.35 -0.68
C GLY A 102 -3.30 11.79 0.69
N ASN A 103 -4.47 11.15 0.75
CA ASN A 103 -4.89 10.37 1.93
C ASN A 103 -4.20 8.99 2.00
N LEU A 104 -3.44 8.63 0.96
CA LEU A 104 -2.57 7.46 0.96
C LEU A 104 -1.28 7.68 1.78
N ARG A 105 -0.96 8.94 2.14
CA ARG A 105 0.10 9.31 3.10
C ARG A 105 1.50 8.93 2.66
N GLN A 106 1.68 8.60 1.38
CA GLN A 106 2.94 8.13 0.85
C GLN A 106 3.02 8.46 -0.64
N ARG A 107 4.14 9.09 -1.04
CA ARG A 107 4.29 9.71 -2.38
C ARG A 107 4.15 8.70 -3.52
N ASN A 108 4.65 7.48 -3.35
CA ASN A 108 4.61 6.44 -4.39
C ASN A 108 3.24 5.77 -4.50
N GLN A 109 2.52 5.61 -3.38
CA GLN A 109 1.12 5.20 -3.37
C GLN A 109 0.26 6.24 -4.10
N GLN A 110 0.43 7.52 -3.78
CA GLN A 110 -0.28 8.60 -4.46
C GLN A 110 0.03 8.66 -5.95
N ALA A 111 1.31 8.57 -6.34
CA ALA A 111 1.71 8.52 -7.74
C ALA A 111 1.08 7.32 -8.48
N THR A 112 1.02 6.15 -7.83
CA THR A 112 0.42 4.94 -8.41
C THR A 112 -1.08 5.09 -8.60
N LEU A 113 -1.80 5.69 -7.65
CA LEU A 113 -3.22 6.02 -7.82
C LEU A 113 -3.43 6.91 -9.06
N LEU A 114 -2.60 7.96 -9.20
CA LEU A 114 -2.70 8.89 -10.32
C LEU A 114 -2.39 8.22 -11.67
N ALA A 115 -1.40 7.31 -11.70
CA ALA A 115 -1.11 6.48 -12.86
C ALA A 115 -2.26 5.52 -13.20
N LEU A 116 -2.89 4.88 -12.21
CA LEU A 116 -4.07 4.03 -12.40
C LEU A 116 -5.26 4.83 -12.95
N GLY A 117 -5.47 6.06 -12.46
CA GLY A 117 -6.46 6.99 -12.96
C GLY A 117 -6.18 7.42 -14.41
N ALA A 118 -4.94 7.75 -14.73
CA ALA A 118 -4.52 8.10 -16.09
C ALA A 118 -4.74 6.92 -17.05
N TRP A 119 -4.38 5.71 -16.64
CA TRP A 119 -4.66 4.49 -17.40
C TRP A 119 -6.17 4.28 -17.63
N ALA A 120 -6.99 4.46 -16.59
CA ALA A 120 -8.45 4.37 -16.70
C ALA A 120 -9.05 5.45 -17.62
N LEU A 121 -8.53 6.68 -17.57
CA LEU A 121 -8.92 7.78 -18.46
C LEU A 121 -8.61 7.44 -19.91
N LEU A 122 -7.39 6.99 -20.19
CA LEU A 122 -6.93 6.65 -21.54
C LEU A 122 -7.68 5.43 -22.11
N TRP A 123 -8.09 4.50 -21.24
CA TRP A 123 -9.00 3.42 -21.60
C TRP A 123 -10.38 3.94 -22.03
N TRP A 124 -10.94 4.94 -21.34
CA TRP A 124 -12.19 5.59 -21.77
C TRP A 124 -12.01 6.33 -23.10
N VAL A 125 -10.88 7.01 -23.31
CA VAL A 125 -10.54 7.67 -24.58
C VAL A 125 -10.50 6.68 -25.75
N ALA A 126 -9.84 5.54 -25.59
CA ALA A 126 -9.80 4.47 -26.59
C ALA A 126 -11.21 3.99 -26.97
N ARG A 127 -12.10 3.86 -25.98
CA ARG A 127 -13.50 3.46 -26.22
C ARG A 127 -14.33 4.54 -26.91
N LEU A 128 -14.10 5.81 -26.59
CA LEU A 128 -14.77 6.93 -27.26
C LEU A 128 -14.38 6.99 -28.74
N GLN A 129 -13.10 6.77 -29.07
CA GLN A 129 -12.63 6.66 -30.45
C GLN A 129 -13.34 5.52 -31.19
N ALA A 130 -13.32 4.30 -30.63
CA ALA A 130 -13.97 3.14 -31.24
C ALA A 130 -15.48 3.35 -31.43
N TYR A 131 -16.15 4.04 -30.50
CA TYR A 131 -17.56 4.42 -30.64
C TYR A 131 -17.78 5.41 -31.79
N GLY A 132 -16.90 6.40 -31.94
CA GLY A 132 -16.96 7.38 -33.03
C GLY A 132 -16.73 6.76 -34.42
N GLU A 133 -15.77 5.85 -34.53
CA GLU A 133 -15.43 5.16 -35.80
C GLU A 133 -16.48 4.12 -36.22
N GLY A 134 -17.19 3.51 -35.25
CA GLY A 134 -18.20 2.48 -35.51
C GLY A 134 -19.61 2.99 -35.81
N LEU A 135 -19.84 4.31 -35.81
CA LEU A 135 -21.15 4.90 -36.08
C LEU A 135 -21.38 5.07 -37.60
N PRO A 136 -22.49 4.57 -38.17
CA PRO A 136 -22.91 4.96 -39.52
C PRO A 136 -23.14 6.47 -39.56
N ALA A 137 -22.65 7.14 -40.60
CA ALA A 137 -22.64 8.60 -40.74
C ALA A 137 -24.02 9.29 -40.76
N GLN A 138 -25.15 8.60 -40.56
CA GLN A 138 -26.50 9.13 -40.85
C GLN A 138 -27.64 8.63 -39.93
N GLN A 139 -27.45 8.54 -38.62
CA GLN A 139 -28.61 8.40 -37.70
C GLN A 139 -28.86 9.70 -36.91
N PRO A 140 -29.67 10.63 -37.44
CA PRO A 140 -30.13 11.80 -36.69
C PRO A 140 -31.08 11.35 -35.57
N GLY A 141 -30.72 11.62 -34.31
CA GLY A 141 -31.61 11.40 -33.15
C GLY A 141 -30.99 10.69 -31.95
N VAL A 142 -29.83 10.04 -32.07
CA VAL A 142 -29.15 9.44 -30.91
C VAL A 142 -28.53 10.56 -30.07
N ARG A 143 -28.99 10.75 -28.83
CA ARG A 143 -28.50 11.80 -27.90
C ARG A 143 -26.98 11.67 -27.70
N ARG A 144 -26.21 12.57 -28.34
CA ARG A 144 -24.73 12.62 -28.33
C ARG A 144 -24.13 13.32 -27.11
N LEU A 145 -24.95 13.69 -26.14
CA LEU A 145 -24.54 14.54 -25.01
C LEU A 145 -23.43 13.88 -24.17
N TRP A 146 -23.55 12.60 -23.87
CA TRP A 146 -22.59 11.90 -22.99
C TRP A 146 -21.16 11.78 -23.59
N PRO A 147 -20.97 11.32 -24.85
CA PRO A 147 -19.64 11.31 -25.47
C PRO A 147 -19.01 12.71 -25.61
N LEU A 148 -19.82 13.74 -25.88
CA LEU A 148 -19.34 15.12 -26.01
C LEU A 148 -18.91 15.69 -24.65
N LEU A 149 -19.68 15.45 -23.59
CA LEU A 149 -19.32 15.85 -22.23
C LEU A 149 -18.02 15.15 -21.79
N LEU A 150 -17.89 13.84 -22.05
CA LEU A 150 -16.65 13.12 -21.75
C LEU A 150 -15.46 13.70 -22.53
N ALA A 151 -15.61 13.96 -23.83
CA ALA A 151 -14.55 14.56 -24.64
C ALA A 151 -14.11 15.94 -24.11
N ALA A 152 -15.06 16.76 -23.63
CA ALA A 152 -14.76 18.06 -23.04
C ALA A 152 -14.04 17.95 -21.67
N LEU A 153 -14.31 16.91 -20.89
CA LEU A 153 -13.71 16.71 -19.56
C LEU A 153 -12.34 16.02 -19.60
N VAL A 154 -12.03 15.25 -20.64
CA VAL A 154 -10.77 14.50 -20.78
C VAL A 154 -9.52 15.38 -20.62
N PRO A 155 -9.39 16.56 -21.28
CA PRO A 155 -8.20 17.39 -21.13
C PRO A 155 -7.97 17.86 -19.70
N TRP A 156 -9.04 18.29 -19.01
CA TRP A 156 -8.97 18.74 -17.62
C TRP A 156 -8.59 17.61 -16.66
N ALA A 157 -9.19 16.42 -16.85
CA ALA A 157 -8.83 15.24 -16.08
C ALA A 157 -7.36 14.86 -16.31
N LEU A 158 -6.88 14.87 -17.56
CA LEU A 158 -5.50 14.53 -17.90
C LEU A 158 -4.51 15.52 -17.26
N VAL A 159 -4.77 16.82 -17.38
CA VAL A 159 -3.91 17.86 -16.80
C VAL A 159 -3.86 17.71 -15.27
N LEU A 160 -5.01 17.53 -14.61
CA LEU A 160 -5.05 17.31 -13.16
C LEU A 160 -4.21 16.09 -12.76
N LEU A 161 -4.40 14.95 -13.43
CA LEU A 161 -3.68 13.71 -13.11
C LEU A 161 -2.17 13.82 -13.37
N ALA A 162 -1.77 14.48 -14.46
CA ALA A 162 -0.36 14.69 -14.82
C ALA A 162 0.33 15.67 -13.86
N VAL A 163 -0.28 16.81 -13.57
CA VAL A 163 0.26 17.84 -12.67
C VAL A 163 0.30 17.32 -11.23
N ALA A 164 -0.77 16.71 -10.73
CA ALA A 164 -0.76 16.07 -9.41
C ALA A 164 0.25 14.92 -9.35
N GLY A 165 0.41 14.17 -10.45
CA GLY A 165 1.40 13.10 -10.55
C GLY A 165 2.80 13.63 -10.39
N ALA A 166 3.12 14.73 -11.08
CA ALA A 166 4.40 15.40 -10.99
C ALA A 166 4.67 15.98 -9.59
N ALA A 167 3.63 16.54 -8.94
CA ALA A 167 3.70 17.10 -7.58
C ALA A 167 4.14 16.06 -6.52
N THR A 168 3.95 14.76 -6.77
CA THR A 168 4.41 13.69 -5.85
C THR A 168 5.93 13.56 -5.80
N ALA A 169 6.66 14.09 -6.81
CA ALA A 169 8.10 13.90 -6.99
C ALA A 169 8.54 12.42 -6.87
N SER A 170 7.72 11.50 -7.41
CA SER A 170 7.92 10.04 -7.33
C SER A 170 8.68 9.48 -8.53
N ARG A 171 9.78 8.75 -8.27
CA ARG A 171 10.50 7.97 -9.30
C ARG A 171 9.63 6.82 -9.84
N THR A 172 8.84 6.20 -8.97
CA THR A 172 7.85 5.17 -9.34
C THR A 172 6.79 5.73 -10.29
N GLY A 173 6.28 6.94 -10.01
CA GLY A 173 5.32 7.63 -10.88
C GLY A 173 5.86 7.91 -12.28
N ALA A 174 7.11 8.39 -12.37
CA ALA A 174 7.76 8.62 -13.66
C ALA A 174 7.89 7.32 -14.49
N LEU A 175 8.31 6.23 -13.85
CA LEU A 175 8.38 4.91 -14.50
C LEU A 175 7.00 4.42 -14.97
N GLN A 176 5.96 4.65 -14.18
CA GLN A 176 4.59 4.25 -14.54
C GLN A 176 4.03 5.03 -15.73
N TRP A 177 4.38 6.32 -15.91
CA TRP A 177 4.01 7.06 -17.12
C TRP A 177 4.65 6.48 -18.38
N LEU A 178 5.93 6.09 -18.30
CA LEU A 178 6.61 5.40 -19.41
C LEU A 178 5.96 4.03 -19.69
N LEU A 179 5.60 3.29 -18.63
CA LEU A 179 4.87 2.03 -18.74
C LEU A 179 3.52 2.20 -19.45
N ILE A 180 2.75 3.23 -19.09
CA ILE A 180 1.46 3.56 -19.72
C ILE A 180 1.64 3.78 -21.23
N LEU A 181 2.63 4.57 -21.64
CA LEU A 181 2.93 4.78 -23.06
C LEU A 181 3.37 3.49 -23.76
N GLY A 182 4.22 2.69 -23.11
CA GLY A 182 4.65 1.39 -23.64
C GLY A 182 3.47 0.44 -23.87
N MET A 183 2.51 0.39 -22.94
CA MET A 183 1.29 -0.41 -23.08
C MET A 183 0.36 0.12 -24.18
N LEU A 184 0.20 1.45 -24.29
CA LEU A 184 -0.58 2.05 -25.39
C LEU A 184 0.05 1.77 -26.75
N LEU A 185 1.39 1.79 -26.85
CA LEU A 185 2.12 1.44 -28.06
C LEU A 185 1.95 -0.04 -28.42
N LEU A 186 2.06 -0.92 -27.41
CA LEU A 186 1.87 -2.36 -27.55
C LEU A 186 0.48 -2.70 -28.10
N TRP A 187 -0.55 -2.03 -27.58
CA TRP A 187 -1.94 -2.24 -27.96
C TRP A 187 -2.48 -1.21 -28.96
N ARG A 188 -1.63 -0.47 -29.66
CA ARG A 188 -2.03 0.65 -30.54
C ARG A 188 -3.11 0.30 -31.55
N ARG A 189 -3.11 -0.94 -32.07
CA ARG A 189 -4.08 -1.43 -33.07
C ARG A 189 -5.49 -1.57 -32.50
N SER A 190 -5.61 -1.89 -31.21
CA SER A 190 -6.89 -2.06 -30.52
C SER A 190 -7.31 -0.84 -29.71
N SER A 191 -6.35 -0.05 -29.22
CA SER A 191 -6.60 1.14 -28.39
C SER A 191 -6.80 2.41 -29.20
N GLY A 192 -6.42 2.41 -30.48
CA GLY A 192 -6.51 3.56 -31.37
C GLY A 192 -5.41 4.60 -31.15
N ALA A 193 -5.23 5.47 -32.15
CA ALA A 193 -4.20 6.50 -32.14
C ALA A 193 -4.49 7.63 -31.13
N LEU A 194 -5.76 7.90 -30.82
CA LEU A 194 -6.15 9.01 -29.94
C LEU A 194 -5.66 8.76 -28.51
N ALA A 195 -5.84 7.55 -27.99
CA ALA A 195 -5.37 7.20 -26.64
C ALA A 195 -3.85 7.34 -26.52
N LEU A 196 -3.09 6.95 -27.57
CA LEU A 196 -1.65 7.13 -27.61
C LEU A 196 -1.24 8.61 -27.64
N ALA A 197 -1.90 9.42 -28.48
CA ALA A 197 -1.64 10.86 -28.58
C ALA A 197 -1.95 11.60 -27.26
N VAL A 198 -3.11 11.32 -26.66
CA VAL A 198 -3.52 11.89 -25.37
C VAL A 198 -2.59 11.43 -24.26
N GLY A 199 -2.15 10.17 -24.26
CA GLY A 199 -1.15 9.66 -23.33
C GLY A 199 0.19 10.40 -23.46
N GLY A 200 0.65 10.63 -24.70
CA GLY A 200 1.88 11.37 -24.99
C GLY A 200 1.81 12.82 -24.51
N LEU A 201 0.68 13.50 -24.75
CA LEU A 201 0.41 14.83 -24.21
C LEU A 201 0.41 14.82 -22.67
N GLY A 202 -0.16 13.80 -22.05
CA GLY A 202 -0.15 13.63 -20.59
C GLY A 202 1.27 13.53 -20.03
N LEU A 203 2.15 12.75 -20.66
CA LEU A 203 3.56 12.68 -20.27
C LEU A 203 4.26 14.03 -20.45
N LEU A 204 4.01 14.74 -21.55
CA LEU A 204 4.58 16.07 -21.77
C LEU A 204 4.16 17.04 -20.65
N VAL A 205 2.87 17.09 -20.31
CA VAL A 205 2.35 17.90 -19.20
C VAL A 205 2.99 17.49 -17.87
N TYR A 206 3.13 16.19 -17.61
CA TYR A 206 3.81 15.67 -16.42
C TYR A 206 5.26 16.17 -16.33
N LEU A 207 6.03 16.09 -17.42
CA LEU A 207 7.43 16.53 -17.44
C LEU A 207 7.57 18.05 -17.25
N LEU A 208 6.72 18.83 -17.91
CA LEU A 208 6.68 20.28 -17.74
C LEU A 208 6.30 20.66 -16.31
N ALA A 209 5.31 19.97 -15.72
CA ALA A 209 4.91 20.18 -14.33
C ALA A 209 6.00 19.74 -13.34
N ALA A 210 6.71 18.64 -13.59
CA ALA A 210 7.79 18.16 -12.73
C ALA A 210 8.97 19.15 -12.67
N TRP A 211 9.18 19.91 -13.74
CA TRP A 211 10.11 21.05 -13.77
C TRP A 211 9.51 22.30 -13.10
N GLY A 212 8.29 22.68 -13.47
CA GLY A 212 7.69 23.96 -13.12
C GLY A 212 7.17 24.05 -11.67
N LEU A 213 6.60 22.97 -11.13
CA LEU A 213 5.97 22.98 -9.81
C LEU A 213 6.92 23.34 -8.66
N PRO A 214 8.17 22.83 -8.59
CA PRO A 214 9.11 23.25 -7.55
C PRO A 214 9.41 24.77 -7.58
N GLN A 215 9.49 25.36 -8.77
CA GLN A 215 9.71 26.81 -8.94
C GLN A 215 8.48 27.60 -8.51
N LEU A 216 7.29 27.15 -8.92
CA LEU A 216 6.03 27.77 -8.54
C LEU A 216 5.79 27.69 -7.04
N LEU A 217 6.10 26.54 -6.41
CA LEU A 217 6.02 26.35 -4.97
C LEU A 217 6.93 27.34 -4.24
N LEU A 218 8.19 27.47 -4.68
CA LEU A 218 9.15 28.39 -4.10
C LEU A 218 8.67 29.84 -4.20
N GLN A 219 8.15 30.25 -5.35
CA GLN A 219 7.62 31.59 -5.55
C GLN A 219 6.37 31.86 -4.71
N TRP A 220 5.51 30.86 -4.52
CA TRP A 220 4.24 31.00 -3.80
C TRP A 220 4.38 30.93 -2.28
N THR A 221 5.20 30.00 -1.78
CA THR A 221 5.30 29.67 -0.34
C THR A 221 6.64 30.03 0.28
N GLY A 222 7.67 30.30 -0.51
CA GLY A 222 9.06 30.38 -0.04
C GLY A 222 9.70 29.02 0.27
N VAL A 223 8.96 27.91 0.19
CA VAL A 223 9.46 26.56 0.51
C VAL A 223 10.21 25.99 -0.69
N ARG A 224 11.45 25.55 -0.46
CA ARG A 224 12.21 24.74 -1.42
C ARG A 224 11.87 23.27 -1.22
N MET A 225 11.55 22.59 -2.31
CA MET A 225 11.38 21.15 -2.32
C MET A 225 12.45 20.47 -3.19
N GLU A 226 12.83 19.25 -2.84
CA GLU A 226 13.59 18.39 -3.74
C GLU A 226 12.66 17.86 -4.85
N GLY A 227 12.78 18.48 -6.03
CA GLY A 227 12.05 18.04 -7.23
C GLY A 227 12.50 16.65 -7.71
N LEU A 228 11.69 16.06 -8.59
CA LEU A 228 11.93 14.72 -9.16
C LEU A 228 13.34 14.56 -9.74
N PHE A 229 13.85 15.56 -10.46
CA PHE A 229 15.17 15.51 -11.12
C PHE A 229 16.33 15.51 -10.12
N LEU A 230 16.22 16.29 -9.04
CA LEU A 230 17.21 16.28 -7.95
C LEU A 230 17.22 14.91 -7.27
N ARG A 231 16.04 14.33 -6.96
CA ARG A 231 15.96 12.99 -6.37
C ARG A 231 16.41 11.85 -7.28
N LEU A 232 16.46 12.07 -8.59
CA LEU A 232 17.08 11.14 -9.55
C LEU A 232 18.61 11.27 -9.56
N ALA A 233 19.12 12.48 -9.32
CA ALA A 233 20.56 12.77 -9.25
C ALA A 233 21.16 12.51 -7.86
N ASP A 234 20.33 12.52 -6.81
CA ASP A 234 20.79 12.45 -5.42
C ASP A 234 21.10 11.02 -4.96
N ALA A 235 22.29 10.86 -4.39
CA ALA A 235 22.78 9.65 -3.76
C ALA A 235 22.83 9.87 -2.25
N SER A 236 21.66 10.07 -1.64
CA SER A 236 21.49 10.28 -0.20
C SER A 236 22.08 9.13 0.63
N HIS A 237 22.58 9.47 1.82
CA HIS A 237 23.16 8.61 2.89
C HIS A 237 23.53 7.17 2.48
N PRO A 238 24.83 6.83 2.35
CA PRO A 238 25.27 5.52 1.89
C PRO A 238 24.61 4.33 2.61
N CYS A 239 24.45 4.42 3.94
CA CYS A 239 23.83 3.36 4.74
C CYS A 239 22.32 3.18 4.51
N ALA A 240 21.61 4.21 4.03
CA ALA A 240 20.18 4.17 3.69
C ALA A 240 19.93 3.79 2.22
N SER A 241 20.99 3.43 1.47
CA SER A 241 20.88 3.01 0.08
C SER A 241 20.17 1.66 -0.06
N ARG A 242 19.34 1.53 -1.11
CA ARG A 242 18.75 0.23 -1.52
C ARG A 242 19.82 -0.82 -1.83
N LEU A 243 21.01 -0.42 -2.26
CA LEU A 243 22.10 -1.36 -2.53
C LEU A 243 22.66 -1.98 -1.25
N VAL A 244 22.83 -1.18 -0.18
CA VAL A 244 23.23 -1.67 1.14
C VAL A 244 22.13 -2.56 1.71
N LEU A 245 20.87 -2.14 1.57
CA LEU A 245 19.74 -2.97 1.97
C LEU A 245 19.77 -4.34 1.27
N TRP A 246 19.85 -4.37 -0.05
CA TRP A 246 19.83 -5.63 -0.80
C TRP A 246 21.07 -6.48 -0.54
N SER A 247 22.24 -5.88 -0.30
CA SER A 247 23.43 -6.65 0.09
C SER A 247 23.24 -7.32 1.45
N ASN A 248 22.64 -6.62 2.42
CA ASN A 248 22.29 -7.18 3.73
C ASN A 248 21.27 -8.32 3.57
N VAL A 249 20.20 -8.13 2.80
CA VAL A 249 19.17 -9.16 2.56
C VAL A 249 19.74 -10.39 1.84
N LEU A 250 20.62 -10.21 0.85
CA LEU A 250 21.28 -11.32 0.17
C LEU A 250 22.17 -12.14 1.11
N GLN A 251 22.87 -11.49 2.04
CA GLN A 251 23.60 -12.19 3.11
C GLN A 251 22.65 -13.00 4.00
N LEU A 252 21.51 -12.43 4.39
CA LEU A 252 20.50 -13.15 5.18
C LEU A 252 19.94 -14.38 4.42
N ILE A 253 19.69 -14.26 3.12
CA ILE A 253 19.26 -15.38 2.27
C ILE A 253 20.36 -16.45 2.22
N ALA A 254 21.63 -16.06 2.09
CA ALA A 254 22.76 -17.00 2.06
C ALA A 254 22.91 -17.79 3.38
N LEU A 255 22.52 -17.21 4.52
CA LEU A 255 22.53 -17.88 5.82
C LEU A 255 21.42 -18.94 5.96
N ARG A 256 20.25 -18.74 5.34
CA ARG A 256 19.10 -19.67 5.41
C ARG A 256 18.41 -19.85 4.05
N PRO A 257 19.09 -20.42 3.03
CA PRO A 257 18.59 -20.39 1.66
C PRO A 257 17.37 -21.28 1.41
N TRP A 258 17.18 -22.33 2.21
CA TRP A 258 16.14 -23.34 1.97
C TRP A 258 14.80 -23.00 2.63
N THR A 259 14.83 -22.60 3.90
CA THR A 259 13.63 -22.34 4.71
C THR A 259 13.33 -20.86 4.88
N GLY A 260 14.31 -19.99 4.60
CA GLY A 260 14.26 -18.60 5.03
C GLY A 260 14.35 -18.45 6.55
N TRP A 261 14.09 -17.23 7.01
CA TRP A 261 14.08 -16.86 8.43
C TRP A 261 12.73 -17.05 9.10
N GLY A 262 11.65 -17.16 8.33
CA GLY A 262 10.27 -17.18 8.80
C GLY A 262 9.47 -15.99 8.27
N TRP A 263 8.15 -16.13 8.20
CA TRP A 263 7.27 -15.06 7.76
C TRP A 263 7.27 -13.89 8.76
N GLY A 264 7.56 -12.69 8.29
CA GLY A 264 7.67 -11.49 9.12
C GLY A 264 8.93 -11.40 9.98
N GLU A 265 9.97 -12.18 9.70
CA GLU A 265 11.20 -12.25 10.52
C GLU A 265 12.36 -11.41 9.99
N LEU A 266 12.13 -10.60 8.95
CA LEU A 266 13.20 -9.84 8.29
C LEU A 266 13.87 -8.82 9.23
N ASP A 267 13.07 -8.13 10.05
CA ASP A 267 13.55 -7.16 11.04
C ASP A 267 14.45 -7.84 12.08
N TYR A 268 14.00 -8.98 12.63
CA TYR A 268 14.74 -9.79 13.57
C TYR A 268 16.01 -10.36 12.96
N ALA A 269 15.92 -10.96 11.77
CA ALA A 269 17.04 -11.51 11.03
C ALA A 269 18.12 -10.45 10.78
N HIS A 270 17.71 -9.25 10.40
CA HIS A 270 18.60 -8.11 10.22
C HIS A 270 19.20 -7.66 11.55
N TYR A 271 18.42 -7.59 12.63
CA TYR A 271 18.91 -7.23 13.97
C TYR A 271 19.95 -8.22 14.52
N ILE A 272 19.66 -9.52 14.49
CA ILE A 272 20.48 -10.54 15.15
C ILE A 272 21.78 -10.86 14.38
N THR A 273 21.81 -10.57 13.07
CA THR A 273 22.96 -10.88 12.20
C THR A 273 24.06 -9.83 12.31
N PRO A 274 25.31 -10.22 12.65
CA PRO A 274 26.45 -9.32 12.61
C PRO A 274 26.98 -9.19 11.18
N PHE A 275 26.55 -8.17 10.45
CA PHE A 275 27.12 -7.87 9.13
C PHE A 275 28.60 -7.45 9.25
N GLU A 276 29.46 -7.97 8.37
CA GLU A 276 30.88 -7.59 8.30
C GLU A 276 31.10 -6.29 7.51
N GLY A 277 30.18 -5.95 6.60
CA GLY A 277 30.20 -4.73 5.79
C GLY A 277 29.20 -3.68 6.26
N GLU A 278 28.93 -2.70 5.38
CA GLU A 278 27.96 -1.63 5.63
C GLU A 278 26.59 -2.22 6.01
N ARG A 279 26.05 -1.76 7.13
CA ARG A 279 24.75 -2.15 7.63
C ARG A 279 23.72 -1.11 7.23
N PHE A 280 22.56 -1.57 6.75
CA PHE A 280 21.42 -0.70 6.57
C PHE A 280 21.00 -0.08 7.92
N CYS A 281 21.02 1.25 8.00
CA CYS A 281 20.98 1.97 9.28
C CYS A 281 19.56 2.26 9.81
N MET A 282 18.52 1.82 9.09
CA MET A 282 17.12 2.01 9.46
C MET A 282 16.52 0.66 9.88
N LEU A 283 15.52 0.70 10.76
CA LEU A 283 14.76 -0.51 11.10
C LEU A 283 14.03 -1.01 9.85
N LEU A 284 14.32 -2.25 9.47
CA LEU A 284 13.86 -2.83 8.23
C LEU A 284 12.52 -3.55 8.42
N ASP A 285 11.46 -3.08 7.78
CA ASP A 285 10.17 -3.76 7.76
C ASP A 285 9.99 -4.65 6.51
N ASN A 286 10.75 -4.37 5.45
CA ASN A 286 10.62 -5.05 4.17
C ASN A 286 11.89 -4.91 3.29
N ALA A 287 12.06 -5.75 2.28
CA ALA A 287 13.25 -5.79 1.41
C ALA A 287 13.17 -4.82 0.22
N HIS A 288 12.11 -4.01 0.10
CA HIS A 288 11.84 -3.16 -1.07
C HIS A 288 11.91 -3.90 -2.43
N SER A 289 11.61 -5.20 -2.42
CA SER A 289 11.60 -6.09 -3.59
C SER A 289 10.87 -7.39 -3.23
N LEU A 290 9.72 -7.66 -3.87
CA LEU A 290 8.91 -8.85 -3.58
C LEU A 290 9.68 -10.17 -3.71
N PRO A 291 10.49 -10.42 -4.77
CA PRO A 291 11.28 -11.66 -4.87
C PRO A 291 12.28 -11.81 -3.71
N LEU A 292 12.95 -10.73 -3.30
CA LEU A 292 13.88 -10.78 -2.17
C LEU A 292 13.16 -10.99 -0.85
N GLN A 293 11.99 -10.37 -0.65
CA GLN A 293 11.14 -10.58 0.53
C GLN A 293 10.74 -12.04 0.66
N LEU A 294 10.23 -12.65 -0.41
CA LEU A 294 9.83 -14.05 -0.40
C LEU A 294 11.03 -14.97 -0.13
N ALA A 295 12.20 -14.66 -0.69
CA ALA A 295 13.39 -15.47 -0.53
C ALA A 295 13.95 -15.41 0.91
N VAL A 296 13.98 -14.23 1.54
CA VAL A 296 14.52 -14.10 2.91
C VAL A 296 13.59 -14.70 3.96
N GLU A 297 12.27 -14.61 3.78
CA GLU A 297 11.31 -15.12 4.75
C GLU A 297 10.97 -16.61 4.55
N LEU A 298 10.74 -17.05 3.31
CA LEU A 298 10.24 -18.39 2.99
C LEU A 298 11.28 -19.31 2.33
N GLY A 299 12.46 -18.77 2.02
CA GLY A 299 13.53 -19.49 1.32
C GLY A 299 13.41 -19.44 -0.20
N LEU A 300 14.53 -19.72 -0.88
CA LEU A 300 14.64 -19.75 -2.33
C LEU A 300 13.66 -20.72 -3.01
N PRO A 301 13.43 -21.96 -2.52
CA PRO A 301 12.52 -22.88 -3.20
C PRO A 301 11.09 -22.33 -3.33
N VAL A 302 10.55 -21.77 -2.25
CA VAL A 302 9.19 -21.21 -2.23
C VAL A 302 9.14 -19.93 -3.06
N ALA A 303 10.13 -19.03 -2.91
CA ALA A 303 10.20 -17.80 -3.68
C ALA A 303 10.26 -18.04 -5.20
N LEU A 304 11.13 -18.98 -5.63
CA LEU A 304 11.26 -19.35 -7.04
C LEU A 304 9.99 -19.99 -7.58
N LEU A 305 9.34 -20.88 -6.82
CA LEU A 305 8.07 -21.50 -7.22
C LEU A 305 6.99 -20.44 -7.44
N LEU A 306 6.80 -19.52 -6.49
CA LEU A 306 5.77 -18.48 -6.59
C LEU A 306 6.05 -17.52 -7.76
N CYS A 307 7.30 -17.07 -7.91
CA CYS A 307 7.71 -16.21 -9.03
C CYS A 307 7.56 -16.94 -10.38
N ALA A 308 7.94 -18.21 -10.47
CA ALA A 308 7.83 -19.01 -11.68
C ALA A 308 6.36 -19.28 -12.05
N LEU A 309 5.50 -19.56 -11.08
CA LEU A 309 4.05 -19.74 -11.31
C LEU A 309 3.40 -18.45 -11.80
N LEU A 310 3.74 -17.30 -11.21
CA LEU A 310 3.25 -16.00 -11.66
C LEU A 310 3.73 -15.70 -13.09
N LEU A 311 5.02 -15.87 -13.36
CA LEU A 311 5.60 -15.68 -14.69
C LEU A 311 4.94 -16.61 -15.71
N TRP A 312 4.82 -17.90 -15.38
CA TRP A 312 4.14 -18.88 -16.22
C TRP A 312 2.69 -18.49 -16.52
N ALA A 313 1.93 -18.03 -15.51
CA ALA A 313 0.56 -17.58 -15.70
C ALA A 313 0.46 -16.37 -16.64
N VAL A 314 1.34 -15.38 -16.48
CA VAL A 314 1.43 -14.20 -17.36
C VAL A 314 1.80 -14.62 -18.79
N LEU A 315 2.82 -15.47 -18.93
CA LEU A 315 3.27 -15.96 -20.23
C LEU A 315 2.18 -16.77 -20.94
N ARG A 316 1.41 -17.57 -20.18
CA ARG A 316 0.31 -18.37 -20.71
C ARG A 316 -0.86 -17.51 -21.15
N ALA A 317 -1.14 -16.42 -20.43
CA ALA A 317 -2.22 -15.50 -20.73
C ALA A 317 -1.90 -14.54 -21.88
N ARG A 318 -0.61 -14.38 -22.24
CA ARG A 318 -0.11 -13.61 -23.40
C ARG A 318 -0.71 -12.20 -23.48
N PRO A 319 -0.58 -11.35 -22.44
CA PRO A 319 -1.18 -10.01 -22.41
C PRO A 319 -0.77 -9.11 -23.59
N TRP A 320 0.42 -9.32 -24.14
CA TRP A 320 0.90 -8.59 -25.34
C TRP A 320 0.13 -8.90 -26.63
N ARG A 321 -0.70 -9.95 -26.65
CA ARG A 321 -1.62 -10.26 -27.77
C ARG A 321 -3.07 -9.90 -27.46
N GLU A 322 -3.34 -9.31 -26.30
CA GLU A 322 -4.68 -8.97 -25.86
C GLU A 322 -5.28 -7.87 -26.75
N THR A 323 -6.52 -8.07 -27.18
CA THR A 323 -7.28 -7.10 -28.00
C THR A 323 -8.56 -6.65 -27.33
N ALA A 324 -9.05 -7.38 -26.33
CA ALA A 324 -10.28 -7.03 -25.64
C ALA A 324 -10.03 -5.88 -24.65
N ALA A 325 -10.65 -4.72 -24.90
CA ALA A 325 -10.49 -3.54 -24.06
C ALA A 325 -10.69 -3.79 -22.55
N PRO A 326 -11.70 -4.55 -22.06
CA PRO A 326 -11.83 -4.84 -20.62
C PRO A 326 -10.60 -5.54 -20.03
N ARG A 327 -9.98 -6.45 -20.79
CA ARG A 327 -8.83 -7.22 -20.36
C ARG A 327 -7.54 -6.41 -20.42
N GLN A 328 -7.41 -5.50 -21.39
CA GLN A 328 -6.32 -4.52 -21.44
C GLN A 328 -6.34 -3.59 -20.23
N LEU A 329 -7.52 -3.09 -19.82
CA LEU A 329 -7.65 -2.32 -18.59
C LEU A 329 -7.09 -3.09 -17.39
N ALA A 330 -7.55 -4.33 -17.20
CA ALA A 330 -7.12 -5.19 -16.11
C ALA A 330 -5.61 -5.48 -16.14
N TRP A 331 -5.05 -5.82 -17.30
CA TRP A 331 -3.61 -6.03 -17.45
C TRP A 331 -2.80 -4.76 -17.16
N GLY A 332 -3.28 -3.58 -17.56
CA GLY A 332 -2.60 -2.34 -17.25
C GLY A 332 -2.64 -1.99 -15.76
N VAL A 333 -3.75 -2.25 -15.06
CA VAL A 333 -3.82 -2.14 -13.58
C VAL A 333 -2.81 -3.08 -12.93
N LEU A 334 -2.80 -4.36 -13.33
CA LEU A 334 -1.86 -5.35 -12.79
C LEU A 334 -0.40 -5.00 -13.10
N ALA A 335 -0.10 -4.44 -14.27
CA ALA A 335 1.25 -4.03 -14.64
C ALA A 335 1.71 -2.82 -13.81
N ILE A 336 0.86 -1.81 -13.62
CA ILE A 336 1.17 -0.62 -12.81
C ILE A 336 1.41 -0.99 -11.34
N VAL A 337 0.52 -1.81 -10.76
CA VAL A 337 0.68 -2.31 -9.38
C VAL A 337 1.87 -3.27 -9.28
N GLY A 338 2.09 -4.10 -10.28
CA GLY A 338 3.20 -5.05 -10.35
C GLY A 338 4.55 -4.35 -10.37
N VAL A 339 4.73 -3.33 -11.21
CA VAL A 339 5.97 -2.52 -11.24
C VAL A 339 6.18 -1.79 -9.92
N HIS A 340 5.13 -1.25 -9.29
CA HIS A 340 5.25 -0.69 -7.95
C HIS A 340 5.65 -1.76 -6.92
N SER A 341 5.13 -2.99 -7.03
CA SER A 341 5.47 -4.12 -6.13
C SER A 341 6.91 -4.63 -6.28
N LEU A 342 7.62 -4.25 -7.36
CA LEU A 342 9.05 -4.53 -7.52
C LEU A 342 9.92 -3.52 -6.76
N LEU A 343 9.35 -2.40 -6.31
CA LEU A 343 10.07 -1.29 -5.68
C LEU A 343 9.63 -1.05 -4.23
N GLU A 344 8.35 -1.31 -3.93
CA GLU A 344 7.70 -1.13 -2.62
C GLU A 344 6.53 -2.11 -2.44
N PHE A 345 5.69 -1.91 -1.41
CA PHE A 345 4.66 -2.86 -0.97
C PHE A 345 3.23 -2.30 -1.11
N PRO A 346 2.77 -1.89 -2.31
CA PRO A 346 1.40 -1.38 -2.49
C PRO A 346 0.34 -2.42 -2.10
N LEU A 347 0.62 -3.71 -2.28
CA LEU A 347 -0.30 -4.79 -1.94
C LEU A 347 -0.50 -5.00 -0.43
N TRP A 348 0.19 -4.25 0.44
CA TRP A 348 -0.07 -4.21 1.88
C TRP A 348 -1.18 -3.21 2.24
N TYR A 349 -1.66 -2.45 1.25
CA TYR A 349 -2.69 -1.44 1.40
C TYR A 349 -3.99 -1.90 0.74
N GLY A 350 -5.07 -1.93 1.53
CA GLY A 350 -6.40 -2.34 1.11
C GLY A 350 -6.91 -1.75 -0.23
N PRO A 351 -6.73 -0.46 -0.56
CA PRO A 351 -7.17 0.08 -1.86
C PRO A 351 -6.52 -0.63 -3.07
N PHE A 352 -5.22 -0.92 -3.00
CA PHE A 352 -4.51 -1.61 -4.09
C PHE A 352 -4.83 -3.10 -4.13
N GLN A 353 -5.06 -3.74 -2.97
CA GLN A 353 -5.57 -5.10 -2.91
C GLN A 353 -6.91 -5.22 -3.63
N LEU A 354 -7.83 -4.29 -3.37
CA LEU A 354 -9.15 -4.24 -4.01
C LEU A 354 -9.05 -4.03 -5.52
N ALA A 355 -8.26 -3.05 -5.98
CA ALA A 355 -8.06 -2.79 -7.39
C ALA A 355 -7.44 -3.99 -8.13
N THR A 356 -6.44 -4.63 -7.52
CA THR A 356 -5.77 -5.83 -8.05
C THR A 356 -6.72 -7.02 -8.12
N ALA A 357 -7.51 -7.26 -7.06
CA ALA A 357 -8.49 -8.33 -7.03
C ALA A 357 -9.58 -8.16 -8.09
N LEU A 358 -10.09 -6.93 -8.28
CA LEU A 358 -11.06 -6.65 -9.33
C LEU A 358 -10.46 -6.78 -10.74
N ALA A 359 -9.22 -6.34 -10.95
CA ALA A 359 -8.52 -6.54 -12.22
C ALA A 359 -8.34 -8.04 -12.52
N ALA A 360 -7.90 -8.84 -11.54
CA ALA A 360 -7.81 -10.29 -11.68
C ALA A 360 -9.18 -10.92 -11.98
N LEU A 361 -10.25 -10.45 -11.32
CA LEU A 361 -11.61 -10.92 -11.55
C LEU A 361 -12.08 -10.63 -12.98
N VAL A 362 -11.77 -9.46 -13.55
CA VAL A 362 -12.05 -9.15 -14.97
C VAL A 362 -11.40 -10.18 -15.90
N LEU A 363 -10.19 -10.64 -15.59
CA LEU A 363 -9.46 -11.62 -16.41
C LEU A 363 -10.02 -13.04 -16.27
N VAL A 364 -10.47 -13.43 -15.07
CA VAL A 364 -10.88 -14.81 -14.75
C VAL A 364 -12.38 -15.05 -14.91
N ALA A 365 -13.23 -14.03 -14.75
CA ALA A 365 -14.69 -14.15 -14.78
C ALA A 365 -15.24 -14.85 -16.04
N PRO A 366 -14.77 -14.54 -17.28
CA PRO A 366 -15.25 -15.24 -18.48
C PRO A 366 -14.96 -16.74 -18.47
N TRP A 367 -13.76 -17.12 -18.00
CA TRP A 367 -13.35 -18.53 -17.90
C TRP A 367 -14.14 -19.27 -16.82
N ALA A 368 -14.31 -18.65 -15.65
CA ALA A 368 -15.08 -19.21 -14.55
C ALA A 368 -16.56 -19.40 -14.91
N ALA A 369 -17.15 -18.45 -15.65
CA ALA A 369 -18.53 -18.56 -16.12
C ALA A 369 -18.72 -19.77 -17.06
N ALA A 370 -17.75 -20.01 -17.96
CA ALA A 370 -17.79 -21.08 -18.95
C ALA A 370 -17.56 -22.49 -18.35
N ARG A 371 -16.68 -22.63 -17.34
CA ARG A 371 -16.29 -23.94 -16.78
C ARG A 371 -16.92 -24.28 -15.44
N GLY A 372 -17.51 -23.31 -14.75
CA GLY A 372 -17.87 -23.44 -13.34
C GLY A 372 -19.09 -24.30 -13.01
N ALA A 373 -19.84 -24.83 -13.99
CA ALA A 373 -21.17 -25.43 -13.78
C ALA A 373 -21.23 -26.46 -12.64
N ARG A 374 -20.21 -27.33 -12.53
CA ARG A 374 -20.13 -28.43 -11.56
C ARG A 374 -19.92 -27.98 -10.10
N TRP A 375 -19.25 -26.86 -9.87
CA TRP A 375 -18.90 -26.37 -8.52
C TRP A 375 -19.77 -25.21 -8.04
N ARG A 376 -20.77 -24.81 -8.84
CA ARG A 376 -21.67 -23.67 -8.54
C ARG A 376 -22.35 -23.73 -7.17
N PRO A 377 -22.92 -24.85 -6.69
CA PRO A 377 -23.62 -24.85 -5.41
C PRO A 377 -22.65 -24.67 -4.23
N ALA A 378 -21.53 -25.40 -4.21
CA ALA A 378 -20.51 -25.28 -3.16
C ALA A 378 -19.85 -23.89 -3.16
N ALA A 379 -19.50 -23.35 -4.34
CA ALA A 379 -18.95 -22.01 -4.46
C ALA A 379 -19.94 -20.93 -4.00
N ARG A 380 -21.24 -21.11 -4.26
CA ARG A 380 -22.29 -20.21 -3.77
C ARG A 380 -22.46 -20.31 -2.25
N ALA A 381 -22.46 -21.51 -1.69
CA ALA A 381 -22.55 -21.70 -0.24
C ALA A 381 -21.35 -21.06 0.47
N LEU A 382 -20.14 -21.26 -0.06
CA LEU A 382 -18.93 -20.62 0.47
C LEU A 382 -18.98 -19.09 0.34
N ALA A 383 -19.43 -18.57 -0.80
CA ALA A 383 -19.59 -17.13 -0.99
C ALA A 383 -20.64 -16.53 -0.04
N ALA A 384 -21.77 -17.22 0.18
CA ALA A 384 -22.79 -16.80 1.14
C ALA A 384 -22.24 -16.81 2.58
N ALA A 385 -21.55 -17.88 2.96
CA ALA A 385 -20.91 -17.98 4.27
C ALA A 385 -19.87 -16.87 4.48
N ALA A 386 -19.03 -16.60 3.46
CA ALA A 386 -18.05 -15.51 3.50
C ALA A 386 -18.71 -14.13 3.62
N LEU A 387 -19.80 -13.87 2.87
CA LEU A 387 -20.56 -12.63 2.96
C LEU A 387 -21.19 -12.43 4.34
N LEU A 388 -21.61 -13.50 5.02
CA LEU A 388 -22.17 -13.42 6.37
C LEU A 388 -21.08 -13.32 7.46
N ALA A 389 -19.96 -14.02 7.29
CA ALA A 389 -18.87 -14.05 8.26
C ALA A 389 -18.01 -12.77 8.25
N ALA A 390 -17.84 -12.13 7.08
CA ALA A 390 -16.96 -10.97 6.94
C ALA A 390 -17.34 -9.78 7.84
N PRO A 391 -18.63 -9.36 7.96
CA PRO A 391 -19.00 -8.31 8.91
C PRO A 391 -18.73 -8.68 10.37
N VAL A 392 -18.97 -9.95 10.75
CA VAL A 392 -18.71 -10.44 12.11
C VAL A 392 -17.22 -10.39 12.42
N LEU A 393 -16.37 -10.83 11.51
CA LEU A 393 -14.92 -10.72 11.64
C LEU A 393 -14.47 -9.25 11.70
N GLY A 394 -15.02 -8.38 10.86
CA GLY A 394 -14.73 -6.95 10.87
C GLY A 394 -15.06 -6.30 12.22
N LEU A 395 -16.23 -6.61 12.79
CA LEU A 395 -16.61 -6.15 14.13
C LEU A 395 -15.70 -6.70 15.22
N ALA A 396 -15.29 -7.98 15.12
CA ALA A 396 -14.34 -8.58 16.05
C ALA A 396 -12.97 -7.89 16.00
N LEU A 397 -12.46 -7.58 14.80
CA LEU A 397 -11.21 -6.85 14.60
C LEU A 397 -11.28 -5.42 15.14
N VAL A 398 -12.36 -4.68 14.85
CA VAL A 398 -12.57 -3.32 15.38
C VAL A 398 -12.61 -3.31 16.90
N ARG A 399 -13.32 -4.28 17.51
CA ARG A 399 -13.39 -4.40 18.96
C ARG A 399 -12.03 -4.72 19.58
N ASP A 400 -11.28 -5.64 18.98
CA ASP A 400 -9.97 -6.04 19.48
C ASP A 400 -8.92 -4.92 19.28
N TYR A 401 -9.00 -4.21 18.16
CA TYR A 401 -8.20 -3.02 17.90
C TYR A 401 -8.49 -1.93 18.91
N GLY A 402 -9.76 -1.64 19.23
CA GLY A 402 -10.13 -0.66 20.24
C GLY A 402 -9.59 -0.98 21.65
N ARG A 403 -9.47 -2.27 22.01
CA ARG A 403 -8.80 -2.70 23.25
C ARG A 403 -7.30 -2.45 23.20
N MET A 404 -6.67 -2.81 22.08
CA MET A 404 -5.24 -2.66 21.89
C MET A 404 -4.84 -1.17 21.83
N SER A 405 -5.52 -0.34 21.04
CA SER A 405 -5.19 1.07 20.88
C SER A 405 -5.39 1.88 22.16
N ALA A 406 -6.30 1.45 23.05
CA ALA A 406 -6.45 2.04 24.38
C ALA A 406 -5.18 1.93 25.24
N LEU A 407 -4.32 0.92 25.02
CA LEU A 407 -3.04 0.79 25.74
C LEU A 407 -2.04 1.90 25.39
N TYR A 408 -2.20 2.51 24.22
CA TYR A 408 -1.35 3.60 23.71
C TYR A 408 -1.91 5.00 24.05
N ARG A 409 -3.01 5.07 24.82
CA ARG A 409 -3.63 6.32 25.25
C ARG A 409 -3.46 6.58 26.74
N PRO A 410 -3.42 7.86 27.15
CA PRO A 410 -3.63 8.24 28.54
C PRO A 410 -4.94 7.63 29.06
N VAL A 411 -4.96 7.26 30.35
CA VAL A 411 -6.14 6.59 30.96
C VAL A 411 -7.41 7.44 30.82
N ALA A 412 -7.30 8.76 30.90
CA ALA A 412 -8.42 9.70 30.74
C ALA A 412 -9.10 9.58 29.36
N ASP A 413 -8.33 9.33 28.30
CA ASP A 413 -8.81 9.29 26.91
C ASP A 413 -9.28 7.89 26.49
N ARG A 414 -9.20 6.89 27.38
CA ARG A 414 -9.70 5.54 27.11
C ARG A 414 -11.23 5.51 27.19
N PRO A 415 -11.89 4.64 26.41
CA PRO A 415 -13.30 4.33 26.59
C PRO A 415 -13.59 3.95 28.04
N GLU A 416 -14.73 4.40 28.58
CA GLU A 416 -15.09 4.25 30.00
C GLU A 416 -14.94 2.82 30.51
N ALA A 417 -15.44 1.84 29.74
CA ALA A 417 -15.38 0.42 30.06
C ALA A 417 -13.95 -0.16 30.17
N LEU A 418 -12.93 0.56 29.67
CA LEU A 418 -11.53 0.14 29.68
C LEU A 418 -10.67 0.92 30.69
N ARG A 419 -11.17 2.01 31.28
CA ARG A 419 -10.40 2.86 32.21
C ARG A 419 -9.99 2.14 33.49
N ALA A 420 -10.88 1.29 34.01
CA ALA A 420 -10.65 0.55 35.25
C ALA A 420 -9.67 -0.64 35.11
N LEU A 421 -9.31 -1.02 33.88
CA LEU A 421 -8.44 -2.17 33.63
C LEU A 421 -6.96 -1.77 33.66
N ALA A 422 -6.17 -2.47 34.47
CA ALA A 422 -4.72 -2.38 34.41
C ALA A 422 -4.19 -2.79 33.02
N ALA A 423 -3.07 -2.20 32.58
CA ALA A 423 -2.53 -2.41 31.23
C ALA A 423 -2.26 -3.89 30.92
N ALA A 424 -1.66 -4.63 31.87
CA ALA A 424 -1.41 -6.06 31.71
C ALA A 424 -2.71 -6.88 31.57
N GLU A 425 -3.75 -6.54 32.34
CA GLU A 425 -5.05 -7.21 32.24
C GLU A 425 -5.75 -6.91 30.92
N LEU A 426 -5.70 -5.65 30.47
CA LEU A 426 -6.25 -5.27 29.17
C LEU A 426 -5.52 -5.98 28.02
N ALA A 427 -4.19 -6.06 28.06
CA ALA A 427 -3.39 -6.76 27.05
C ALA A 427 -3.74 -8.25 26.96
N ARG A 428 -4.04 -8.94 28.07
CA ARG A 428 -4.50 -10.34 28.07
C ARG A 428 -5.85 -10.55 27.37
N ARG A 429 -6.65 -9.50 27.22
CA ARG A 429 -7.96 -9.54 26.53
C ARG A 429 -7.86 -9.29 25.02
N VAL A 430 -6.67 -8.93 24.51
CA VAL A 430 -6.40 -8.76 23.08
C VAL A 430 -6.11 -10.12 22.43
N ARG A 431 -6.56 -10.32 21.19
CA ARG A 431 -6.46 -11.60 20.46
C ARG A 431 -5.75 -11.49 19.12
N PHE A 432 -6.15 -10.55 18.27
CA PHE A 432 -5.58 -10.34 16.95
C PHE A 432 -4.33 -9.45 16.99
N PHE A 433 -4.26 -8.52 17.95
CA PHE A 433 -3.16 -7.55 18.07
C PHE A 433 -2.28 -7.78 19.30
N GLN A 434 -2.00 -9.05 19.63
CA GLN A 434 -1.31 -9.42 20.86
C GLN A 434 0.10 -8.85 20.95
N ALA A 435 0.88 -8.88 19.86
CA ALA A 435 2.24 -8.35 19.87
C ALA A 435 2.27 -6.86 20.21
N SER A 436 1.40 -6.04 19.62
CA SER A 436 1.27 -4.61 19.96
C SER A 436 0.82 -4.41 21.41
N ALA A 437 -0.15 -5.20 21.87
CA ALA A 437 -0.61 -5.09 23.25
C ALA A 437 0.49 -5.44 24.26
N GLN A 438 1.27 -6.49 24.00
CA GLN A 438 2.42 -6.88 24.80
C GLN A 438 3.54 -5.84 24.70
N PHE A 439 3.77 -5.27 23.53
CA PHE A 439 4.73 -4.20 23.31
C PHE A 439 4.43 -2.98 24.19
N ALA A 440 3.17 -2.54 24.24
CA ALA A 440 2.76 -1.44 25.12
C ALA A 440 3.03 -1.76 26.60
N VAL A 441 2.77 -2.98 27.04
CA VAL A 441 3.05 -3.42 28.42
C VAL A 441 4.56 -3.48 28.68
N LEU A 442 5.35 -4.11 27.81
CA LEU A 442 6.80 -4.24 27.98
C LEU A 442 7.49 -2.88 28.11
N THR A 443 7.15 -1.97 27.20
CA THR A 443 7.83 -0.68 27.08
C THR A 443 7.40 0.35 28.13
N THR A 444 6.36 0.06 28.92
CA THR A 444 5.89 0.90 30.04
C THR A 444 6.16 0.27 31.41
N THR A 445 6.55 -1.01 31.47
CA THR A 445 6.82 -1.72 32.72
C THR A 445 8.31 -1.66 33.07
N ALA A 446 8.65 -1.28 34.31
CA ALA A 446 10.01 -1.33 34.80
C ALA A 446 10.46 -2.78 35.03
N VAL A 447 11.72 -3.09 34.70
CA VAL A 447 12.29 -4.42 34.98
C VAL A 447 12.76 -4.44 36.43
N THR A 448 12.35 -5.46 37.16
CA THR A 448 12.66 -5.68 38.58
C THR A 448 13.03 -7.16 38.78
N PRO A 449 13.72 -7.53 39.87
CA PRO A 449 14.01 -8.94 40.15
C PRO A 449 12.74 -9.81 40.19
N ALA A 450 11.62 -9.27 40.69
CA ALA A 450 10.36 -9.99 40.82
C ALA A 450 9.68 -10.30 39.47
N ASN A 451 9.87 -9.46 38.45
CA ASN A 451 9.25 -9.65 37.12
C ASN A 451 10.24 -10.00 36.01
N ALA A 452 11.53 -10.20 36.34
CA ALA A 452 12.61 -10.38 35.37
C ALA A 452 12.31 -11.52 34.38
N ARG A 453 11.84 -12.69 34.85
CA ARG A 453 11.45 -13.83 34.00
C ARG A 453 10.38 -13.46 32.99
N GLN A 454 9.30 -12.81 33.45
CA GLN A 454 8.19 -12.41 32.61
C GLN A 454 8.60 -11.37 31.56
N MET A 455 9.42 -10.38 31.96
CA MET A 455 9.93 -9.36 31.05
C MET A 455 10.89 -9.93 30.02
N HIS A 456 11.76 -10.86 30.42
CA HIS A 456 12.66 -11.59 29.53
C HIS A 456 11.86 -12.36 28.48
N ASP A 457 10.95 -13.25 28.88
CA ASP A 457 10.13 -14.05 27.96
C ASP A 457 9.32 -13.18 26.98
N MET A 458 8.79 -12.04 27.46
CA MET A 458 8.03 -11.10 26.64
C MET A 458 8.92 -10.33 25.67
N ALA A 459 10.09 -9.84 26.12
CA ALA A 459 11.04 -9.13 25.28
C ALA A 459 11.65 -10.05 24.21
N SER A 460 11.97 -11.30 24.55
CA SER A 460 12.47 -12.30 23.60
C SER A 460 11.47 -12.54 22.48
N ARG A 461 10.17 -12.67 22.78
CA ARG A 461 9.12 -12.77 21.74
C ARG A 461 8.97 -11.49 20.94
N LEU A 462 9.04 -10.33 21.58
CA LEU A 462 8.83 -9.04 20.92
C LEU A 462 10.01 -8.60 20.04
N LEU A 463 11.20 -9.19 20.21
CA LEU A 463 12.29 -9.02 19.25
C LEU A 463 11.91 -9.48 17.84
N HIS A 464 11.01 -10.46 17.71
CA HIS A 464 10.48 -10.96 16.43
C HIS A 464 9.33 -10.11 15.88
N PHE A 465 8.88 -9.10 16.63
CA PHE A 465 7.82 -8.18 16.20
C PHE A 465 8.35 -6.78 15.92
N SER A 466 9.29 -6.32 16.76
CA SER A 466 9.97 -5.05 16.59
C SER A 466 11.27 -5.06 17.41
N PRO A 467 12.42 -5.37 16.79
CA PRO A 467 13.73 -5.36 17.45
C PRO A 467 14.26 -3.92 17.57
N GLU A 468 13.51 -3.09 18.31
CA GLU A 468 13.85 -1.69 18.57
C GLU A 468 14.51 -1.51 19.95
N PRO A 469 15.24 -0.39 20.18
CA PRO A 469 15.96 -0.13 21.43
C PRO A 469 15.15 -0.40 22.70
N ARG A 470 13.89 0.03 22.75
CA ARG A 470 13.01 -0.12 23.93
C ARG A 470 12.69 -1.57 24.29
N VAL A 471 12.75 -2.49 23.32
CA VAL A 471 12.59 -3.94 23.56
C VAL A 471 13.93 -4.54 23.97
N ILE A 472 15.00 -4.19 23.25
CA ILE A 472 16.34 -4.73 23.45
C ILE A 472 16.87 -4.38 24.86
N GLU A 473 16.66 -3.16 25.32
CA GLU A 473 17.06 -2.73 26.67
C GLU A 473 16.38 -3.54 27.77
N LYS A 474 15.08 -3.84 27.60
CA LYS A 474 14.32 -4.65 28.56
C LYS A 474 14.80 -6.09 28.55
N LEU A 475 15.16 -6.61 27.38
CA LEU A 475 15.75 -7.94 27.27
C LEU A 475 17.11 -8.02 27.98
N ILE A 476 18.02 -7.08 27.73
CA ILE A 476 19.35 -7.08 28.36
C ILE A 476 19.22 -6.90 29.88
N ALA A 477 18.38 -5.96 30.33
CA ALA A 477 18.17 -5.72 31.76
C ALA A 477 17.59 -6.94 32.49
N SER A 478 16.60 -7.60 31.89
CA SER A 478 16.01 -8.81 32.48
C SER A 478 16.97 -10.00 32.44
N ALA A 479 17.71 -10.20 31.34
CA ALA A 479 18.73 -11.24 31.23
C ALA A 479 19.80 -11.14 32.34
N ARG A 480 20.30 -9.93 32.62
CA ARG A 480 21.25 -9.69 33.72
C ARG A 480 20.69 -10.07 35.08
N LEU A 481 19.46 -9.66 35.39
CA LEU A 481 18.80 -10.01 36.66
C LEU A 481 18.57 -11.52 36.82
N LEU A 482 18.55 -12.26 35.72
CA LEU A 482 18.38 -13.71 35.67
C LEU A 482 19.71 -14.47 35.64
N GLY A 483 20.86 -13.77 35.64
CA GLY A 483 22.19 -14.38 35.53
C GLY A 483 22.53 -14.91 34.14
N LEU A 484 21.82 -14.48 33.09
CA LEU A 484 22.02 -14.89 31.70
C LEU A 484 23.08 -14.01 31.01
N GLU A 485 24.30 -13.99 31.55
CA GLU A 485 25.35 -13.05 31.12
C GLU A 485 25.75 -13.21 29.65
N GLY A 486 25.77 -14.44 29.13
CA GLY A 486 26.09 -14.69 27.71
C GLY A 486 25.05 -14.09 26.76
N GLU A 487 23.76 -14.18 27.10
CA GLU A 487 22.68 -13.60 26.32
C GLU A 487 22.68 -12.06 26.42
N ALA A 488 22.88 -11.53 27.62
CA ALA A 488 23.02 -10.09 27.83
C ALA A 488 24.19 -9.50 27.02
N ALA A 489 25.35 -10.19 27.00
CA ALA A 489 26.51 -9.78 26.21
C ALA A 489 26.24 -9.83 24.70
N LEU A 490 25.58 -10.90 24.22
CA LEU A 490 25.17 -11.02 22.83
C LEU A 490 24.30 -9.85 22.39
N HIS A 491 23.20 -9.59 23.11
CA HIS A 491 22.26 -8.53 22.76
C HIS A 491 22.85 -7.14 22.94
N ALA A 492 23.76 -6.93 23.90
CA ALA A 492 24.50 -5.67 24.02
C ALA A 492 25.39 -5.40 22.79
N ASP A 493 26.10 -6.41 22.27
CA ASP A 493 26.87 -6.27 21.02
C ASP A 493 25.96 -5.97 19.83
N ARG A 494 24.83 -6.68 19.69
CA ARG A 494 23.86 -6.43 18.61
C ARG A 494 23.22 -5.06 18.70
N TYR A 495 22.85 -4.62 19.90
CA TYR A 495 22.30 -3.28 20.13
C TYR A 495 23.29 -2.20 19.68
N ARG A 496 24.55 -2.30 20.11
CA ARG A 496 25.62 -1.36 19.75
C ARG A 496 25.83 -1.27 18.24
N ARG A 497 25.75 -2.39 17.51
CA ARG A 497 25.92 -2.42 16.05
C ARG A 497 24.70 -1.90 15.29
N ALA A 498 23.49 -2.23 15.76
CA ALA A 498 22.25 -1.85 15.10
C ALA A 498 21.85 -0.40 15.36
N TYR A 499 22.06 0.09 16.58
CA TYR A 499 21.63 1.41 17.04
C TYR A 499 22.75 2.09 17.88
N PRO A 500 23.89 2.46 17.27
CA PRO A 500 25.04 2.97 18.01
C PRO A 500 24.73 4.23 18.84
N GLY A 501 23.87 5.11 18.32
CA GLY A 501 23.45 6.33 19.03
C GLY A 501 22.58 6.05 20.27
N ASP A 502 21.57 5.19 20.15
CA ASP A 502 20.72 4.79 21.28
C ASP A 502 21.51 4.00 22.32
N PHE A 503 22.39 3.10 21.88
CA PHE A 503 23.25 2.35 22.79
C PHE A 503 24.15 3.27 23.62
N ALA A 504 24.76 4.29 23.01
CA ALA A 504 25.58 5.27 23.73
C ALA A 504 24.74 6.07 24.76
N ARG A 505 23.52 6.48 24.41
CA ARG A 505 22.60 7.13 25.36
C ARG A 505 22.23 6.23 26.53
N TRP A 506 21.91 4.97 26.24
CA TRP A 506 21.54 3.97 27.24
C TRP A 506 22.68 3.69 28.22
N GLN A 507 23.92 3.60 27.72
CA GLN A 507 25.11 3.47 28.59
C GLN A 507 25.34 4.70 29.48
N GLY A 508 24.98 5.90 29.01
CA GLY A 508 25.03 7.14 29.78
C GLY A 508 23.89 7.32 30.79
N GLY A 509 23.01 6.34 30.96
CA GLY A 509 21.84 6.42 31.86
C GLY A 509 20.64 7.18 31.29
N GLY A 510 20.70 7.58 30.01
CA GLY A 510 19.58 8.18 29.29
C GLY A 510 18.58 7.13 28.81
N GLN A 511 17.35 7.57 28.48
CA GLN A 511 16.37 6.72 27.79
C GLN A 511 16.66 6.73 26.27
N ALA A 512 16.48 5.60 25.59
CA ALA A 512 16.53 5.55 24.13
C ALA A 512 15.47 6.46 23.50
N SER A 513 15.79 7.04 22.34
CA SER A 513 14.77 7.73 21.56
C SER A 513 13.83 6.67 20.99
N GLY A 514 12.55 6.74 21.36
CA GLY A 514 11.51 5.91 20.72
C GLY A 514 11.22 6.31 19.26
N GLU A 515 12.02 7.19 18.68
CA GLU A 515 11.95 7.54 17.27
C GLU A 515 12.90 6.64 16.48
N PRO A 516 12.41 5.83 15.53
CA PRO A 516 13.24 5.42 14.42
C PRO A 516 13.83 6.71 13.80
N LEU A 517 15.12 6.70 13.45
CA LEU A 517 15.68 7.70 12.54
C LEU A 517 14.65 7.92 11.40
N ALA A 518 14.27 9.17 11.16
CA ALA A 518 13.05 9.55 10.45
C ALA A 518 12.83 8.82 9.10
N GLN A 519 11.60 8.33 8.88
CA GLN A 519 11.11 7.70 7.64
C GLN A 519 11.16 8.61 6.41
#